data_AF-A0AAD9SBJ5-F1
#
_entry.id   AF-A0AAD9SBJ5-F1
#
_cell.length_a   1.000
_cell.length_b   1.000
_cell.length_c   1.000
_cell.angle_alpha   90.00
_cell.angle_beta   90.00
_cell.angle_gamma   90.00
#
_symmetry.space_group_name_H-M   'P 1'
#
loop_
_entity.id
_entity.type
_entity.pdbx_description
1 polymer ?
#
loop_
_entity_poly.entity_id
_entity_poly.type
_entity_poly.pdbx_seq_one_letter_code
_entity_poly.pdbx_strand_id
1 'polypeptide(L)'
;MKALTLDAEKKTATVQDLPLPSPGPNELLIAVKAIALNPVDALYTFQPLGSTGRVVGSDFAGLVVARGPPAAGSSSSDSRNGQSNGGSPSRLRRSSTALSTTINRGDRVAGFLQGACSVNDRPGAFAEYVVCPADLVWRIPGHVPYEEAASVSLCGLTAAQGLFFRLGLDAPFQWEDESDEGVLRRVRSETSQDGEAVRRGDIVFFVAGASTSVGLYVAQLVRRSAEHTGRKVRLIGAASPRNWEMLKEEPYAYDHLVDYRDRSWPEQVRKASSGGVHYAYDAISEGSTVREVSSTLRKGGKLAVVRSKEAGAWQTEGVNAEAIYGAVWEGLGEDVEYQKFVVRTSPAKRSFATAFYKWLSDGGLLQPNPVRIMPGGLEKVVPDGFAVLGTGVTSRGHNRTEHHMRPISGEKLVYKIETERRGSFGDGHIA
;
A
#
# COMPACT_ATOMS: atom_id res chain seq x y z
N MET A 1 -5.45 -0.66 26.93
CA MET A 1 -5.27 -1.47 25.72
C MET A 1 -3.79 -1.69 25.55
N LYS A 2 -3.38 -2.89 25.16
CA LYS A 2 -1.99 -3.18 24.86
C LYS A 2 -1.62 -2.58 23.51
N ALA A 3 -0.45 -1.95 23.44
CA ALA A 3 0.13 -1.40 22.22
C ALA A 3 1.64 -1.57 22.23
N LEU A 4 2.25 -1.76 21.06
CA LEU A 4 3.69 -1.78 20.91
C LEU A 4 4.22 -0.35 20.75
N THR A 5 4.89 0.16 21.78
CA THR A 5 5.35 1.55 21.84
C THR A 5 6.86 1.65 21.68
N LEU A 6 7.29 2.65 20.91
CA LEU A 6 8.68 3.01 20.67
C LEU A 6 9.38 3.45 21.96
N ASP A 7 10.59 2.94 22.17
CA ASP A 7 11.62 3.50 23.03
C ASP A 7 12.73 4.03 22.10
N ALA A 8 12.70 5.36 21.85
CA ALA A 8 13.54 5.99 20.85
C ALA A 8 15.01 6.03 21.30
N GLU A 9 15.26 6.13 22.60
CA GLU A 9 16.60 6.14 23.18
C GLU A 9 17.27 4.76 23.04
N LYS A 10 16.53 3.70 23.36
CA LYS A 10 17.01 2.32 23.23
C LYS A 10 16.85 1.75 21.83
N LYS A 11 16.25 2.50 20.90
CA LYS A 11 15.99 2.08 19.51
C LYS A 11 15.30 0.72 19.46
N THR A 12 14.21 0.58 20.22
CA THR A 12 13.43 -0.66 20.33
C THR A 12 11.96 -0.31 20.55
N ALA A 13 11.10 -1.31 20.65
CA ALA A 13 9.71 -1.11 21.07
C ALA A 13 9.29 -2.21 22.06
N THR A 14 8.41 -1.85 22.98
CA THR A 14 7.89 -2.77 24.03
C THR A 14 6.39 -2.64 24.17
N VAL A 15 5.74 -3.70 24.60
CA VAL A 15 4.29 -3.67 24.84
C VAL A 15 4.01 -2.88 26.10
N GLN A 16 3.11 -1.90 25.99
CA GLN A 16 2.66 -1.05 27.09
C GLN A 16 1.14 -1.02 27.16
N ASP A 17 0.60 -0.74 28.34
CA ASP A 17 -0.82 -0.45 28.54
C ASP A 17 -1.09 1.04 28.30
N LEU A 18 -1.92 1.35 27.32
CA LEU A 18 -2.36 2.69 26.97
C LEU A 18 -3.87 2.88 27.24
N PRO A 19 -4.36 4.10 27.45
CA PRO A 19 -5.80 4.40 27.44
C PRO A 19 -6.46 3.94 26.13
N LEU A 20 -7.73 3.53 26.20
CA LEU A 20 -8.50 3.25 24.99
C LEU A 20 -8.75 4.58 24.25
N PRO A 21 -8.38 4.70 22.96
CA PRO A 21 -8.59 5.93 22.21
C PRO A 21 -10.08 6.11 21.87
N SER A 22 -10.50 7.36 21.76
CA SER A 22 -11.86 7.71 21.29
C SER A 22 -11.77 8.24 19.86
N PRO A 23 -12.66 7.81 18.95
CA PRO A 23 -12.62 8.29 17.57
C PRO A 23 -13.09 9.75 17.49
N GLY A 24 -12.32 10.59 16.82
CA GLY A 24 -12.70 11.96 16.47
C GLY A 24 -13.66 12.03 15.28
N PRO A 25 -13.99 13.23 14.79
CA PRO A 25 -14.94 13.38 13.71
C PRO A 25 -14.51 12.65 12.43
N ASN A 26 -15.44 11.90 11.82
CA ASN A 26 -15.20 11.03 10.66
C ASN A 26 -14.17 9.90 10.86
N GLU A 27 -13.82 9.58 12.10
CA GLU A 27 -12.92 8.46 12.42
C GLU A 27 -13.69 7.23 12.92
N LEU A 28 -13.03 6.08 12.82
CA LEU A 28 -13.50 4.79 13.31
C LEU A 28 -12.58 4.33 14.44
N LEU A 29 -13.17 3.79 15.50
CA LEU A 29 -12.45 2.96 16.46
C LEU A 29 -12.57 1.50 16.02
N ILE A 30 -11.42 0.84 15.85
CA ILE A 30 -11.33 -0.49 15.27
C ILE A 30 -10.63 -1.40 16.26
N ALA A 31 -11.27 -2.51 16.64
CA ALA A 31 -10.66 -3.59 17.41
C ALA A 31 -9.81 -4.44 16.45
N VAL A 32 -8.50 -4.34 16.56
CA VAL A 32 -7.54 -5.00 15.67
C VAL A 32 -7.57 -6.50 15.89
N LYS A 33 -7.58 -7.27 14.79
CA LYS A 33 -7.57 -8.74 14.78
C LYS A 33 -6.30 -9.31 14.16
N ALA A 34 -5.69 -8.58 13.24
CA ALA A 34 -4.40 -8.92 12.68
C ALA A 34 -3.61 -7.66 12.33
N ILE A 35 -2.29 -7.74 12.45
CA ILE A 35 -1.34 -6.74 11.98
C ILE A 35 -0.38 -7.41 11.00
N ALA A 36 0.09 -6.65 10.01
CA ALA A 36 1.05 -7.13 9.04
C ALA A 36 2.29 -6.23 9.00
N LEU A 37 3.46 -6.84 8.93
CA LEU A 37 4.73 -6.13 9.06
C LEU A 37 5.23 -5.63 7.70
N ASN A 38 5.80 -4.43 7.72
CA ASN A 38 6.50 -3.79 6.60
C ASN A 38 7.92 -3.38 7.02
N PRO A 39 8.92 -3.38 6.12
CA PRO A 39 10.30 -2.99 6.48
C PRO A 39 10.41 -1.61 7.14
N VAL A 40 9.49 -0.69 6.80
CA VAL A 40 9.41 0.64 7.42
C VAL A 40 9.11 0.60 8.91
N ASP A 41 8.39 -0.41 9.39
CA ASP A 41 8.04 -0.55 10.82
C ASP A 41 9.30 -0.83 11.66
N ALA A 42 10.16 -1.74 11.16
CA ALA A 42 11.47 -2.02 11.76
C ALA A 42 12.42 -0.84 11.60
N LEU A 43 12.40 -0.16 10.44
CA LEU A 43 13.20 1.04 10.20
C LEU A 43 12.90 2.14 11.22
N TYR A 44 11.63 2.49 11.41
CA TYR A 44 11.23 3.53 12.38
C TYR A 44 11.43 3.11 13.84
N THR A 45 11.51 1.81 14.12
CA THR A 45 11.83 1.32 15.46
C THR A 45 13.33 1.40 15.77
N PHE A 46 14.17 0.99 14.83
CA PHE A 46 15.63 0.93 15.02
C PHE A 46 16.36 2.22 14.63
N GLN A 47 15.72 3.08 13.84
CA GLN A 47 16.20 4.42 13.44
C GLN A 47 15.06 5.43 13.65
N PRO A 48 14.73 5.73 14.91
CA PRO A 48 13.55 6.50 15.25
C PRO A 48 13.65 7.97 14.80
N LEU A 49 12.55 8.44 14.22
CA LEU A 49 12.26 9.87 14.00
C LEU A 49 11.22 10.36 15.00
N GLY A 50 10.28 9.49 15.39
CA GLY A 50 9.32 9.76 16.45
C GLY A 50 9.93 9.68 17.85
N SER A 51 9.26 10.31 18.82
CA SER A 51 9.64 10.29 20.23
C SER A 51 9.25 8.99 20.93
N THR A 52 9.88 8.72 22.08
CA THR A 52 9.50 7.61 22.97
C THR A 52 8.01 7.69 23.35
N GLY A 53 7.34 6.54 23.39
CA GLY A 53 5.91 6.42 23.70
C GLY A 53 4.99 6.32 22.48
N ARG A 54 5.49 6.62 21.26
CA ARG A 54 4.71 6.49 20.03
C ARG A 54 4.40 5.03 19.71
N VAL A 55 3.16 4.71 19.36
CA VAL A 55 2.78 3.37 18.88
C VAL A 55 3.38 3.14 17.49
N VAL A 56 4.01 1.99 17.28
CA VAL A 56 4.66 1.62 16.01
C VAL A 56 3.72 0.86 15.07
N GLY A 57 4.19 0.56 13.85
CA GLY A 57 3.51 -0.30 12.91
C GLY A 57 2.50 0.38 11.99
N SER A 58 2.29 -0.21 10.81
CA SER A 58 1.51 0.43 9.73
C SER A 58 0.21 -0.28 9.39
N ASP A 59 0.24 -1.57 9.01
CA ASP A 59 -0.95 -2.27 8.51
C ASP A 59 -1.75 -2.95 9.62
N PHE A 60 -3.08 -2.88 9.50
CA PHE A 60 -4.02 -3.61 10.38
C PHE A 60 -5.25 -4.11 9.62
N ALA A 61 -5.91 -5.10 10.22
CA ALA A 61 -7.27 -5.53 9.90
C ALA A 61 -8.05 -5.81 11.19
N GLY A 62 -9.33 -5.42 11.24
CA GLY A 62 -10.12 -5.51 12.46
C GLY A 62 -11.62 -5.27 12.28
N LEU A 63 -12.31 -5.18 13.41
CA LEU A 63 -13.75 -4.90 13.50
C LEU A 63 -14.00 -3.46 13.93
N VAL A 64 -14.89 -2.76 13.23
CA VAL A 64 -15.35 -1.44 13.68
C VAL A 64 -16.17 -1.60 14.95
N VAL A 65 -15.76 -0.94 16.04
CA VAL A 65 -16.46 -0.99 17.33
C VAL A 65 -17.15 0.31 17.70
N ALA A 66 -16.67 1.45 17.20
CA ALA A 66 -17.32 2.76 17.33
C ALA A 66 -16.97 3.68 16.15
N ARG A 67 -17.77 4.73 15.99
CA ARG A 67 -17.60 5.77 14.97
C ARG A 67 -17.72 7.14 15.64
N GLY A 68 -16.83 8.05 15.31
CA GLY A 68 -16.94 9.43 15.77
C GLY A 68 -18.02 10.22 15.01
N PRO A 69 -18.39 11.41 15.49
CA PRO A 69 -19.43 12.21 14.88
C PRO A 69 -19.06 12.64 13.45
N PRO A 70 -20.02 13.06 12.61
CA PRO A 70 -19.70 13.76 11.36
C PRO A 70 -18.88 15.02 11.64
N ALA A 71 -17.88 15.32 10.80
CA ALA A 71 -17.14 16.59 10.92
C ALA A 71 -18.07 17.80 10.75
N ALA A 72 -17.80 18.88 11.47
CA ALA A 72 -18.57 20.12 11.37
C ALA A 72 -18.60 20.61 9.91
N GLY A 73 -19.78 20.92 9.39
CA GLY A 73 -19.99 21.30 7.98
C GLY A 73 -20.31 20.13 7.03
N SER A 74 -20.20 18.87 7.47
CA SER A 74 -20.65 17.69 6.71
C SER A 74 -22.14 17.38 6.90
N SER A 75 -23.01 18.39 6.80
CA SER A 75 -24.45 18.13 6.79
C SER A 75 -24.83 17.44 5.48
N SER A 76 -25.07 16.13 5.53
CA SER A 76 -25.80 15.43 4.48
C SER A 76 -27.23 15.97 4.47
N SER A 77 -27.51 16.92 3.58
CA SER A 77 -28.88 17.33 3.26
C SER A 77 -29.54 16.28 2.36
N ASP A 78 -29.62 15.03 2.83
CA ASP A 78 -30.45 13.98 2.23
C ASP A 78 -31.71 13.77 3.07
N SER A 79 -32.49 14.85 3.17
CA SER A 79 -33.90 14.82 3.58
C SER A 79 -34.69 15.80 2.72
N ARG A 80 -34.85 15.50 1.43
CA ARG A 80 -35.90 16.13 0.62
C ARG A 80 -36.72 15.10 -0.14
N ASN A 81 -37.90 14.90 0.43
CA ASN A 81 -39.19 14.53 -0.15
C ASN A 81 -39.28 14.61 -1.68
N GLY A 82 -39.94 13.61 -2.25
CA GLY A 82 -40.24 13.53 -3.66
C GLY A 82 -41.01 14.75 -4.17
N GLN A 83 -40.50 15.30 -5.27
CA GLN A 83 -41.29 15.93 -6.32
C GLN A 83 -40.54 15.74 -7.63
N SER A 84 -41.17 14.99 -8.52
CA SER A 84 -40.78 14.79 -9.91
C SER A 84 -40.86 16.11 -10.67
N ASN A 85 -39.78 16.52 -11.33
CA ASN A 85 -39.87 17.29 -12.57
C ASN A 85 -38.69 17.02 -13.48
N GLY A 86 -39.00 16.79 -14.75
CA GLY A 86 -38.12 16.28 -15.78
C GLY A 86 -36.98 17.24 -16.13
N GLY A 87 -35.77 16.71 -16.09
CA GLY A 87 -34.55 17.28 -16.65
C GLY A 87 -33.55 16.15 -16.85
N SER A 88 -32.98 16.04 -18.05
CA SER A 88 -32.09 14.96 -18.46
C SER A 88 -30.92 14.77 -17.46
N PRO A 89 -30.65 13.55 -16.95
CA PRO A 89 -29.62 13.37 -15.93
C PRO A 89 -28.24 13.42 -16.58
N SER A 90 -27.51 14.51 -16.33
CA SER A 90 -26.05 14.53 -16.47
C SER A 90 -25.46 13.50 -15.51
N ARG A 91 -24.88 12.44 -16.08
CA ARG A 91 -24.46 11.23 -15.37
C ARG A 91 -23.08 11.38 -14.71
N LEU A 92 -22.82 12.54 -14.10
CA LEU A 92 -21.64 12.82 -13.29
C LEU A 92 -22.09 13.38 -11.94
N ARG A 93 -22.38 12.50 -10.99
CA ARG A 93 -22.52 12.90 -9.59
C ARG A 93 -22.17 11.76 -8.65
N ARG A 94 -21.36 12.11 -7.64
CA ARG A 94 -20.98 11.39 -6.41
C ARG A 94 -19.62 10.67 -6.46
N SER A 95 -18.58 11.49 -6.36
CA SER A 95 -17.19 11.12 -6.10
C SER A 95 -16.97 10.70 -4.63
N SER A 96 -16.02 9.77 -4.45
CA SER A 96 -15.23 9.36 -3.25
C SER A 96 -15.85 9.31 -1.83
N THR A 97 -16.75 10.20 -1.46
CA THR A 97 -17.38 10.37 -0.12
C THR A 97 -18.38 9.28 0.29
N ALA A 98 -18.82 8.41 -0.63
CA ALA A 98 -19.87 7.42 -0.35
C ALA A 98 -19.40 6.22 0.49
N LEU A 99 -18.10 5.87 0.48
CA LEU A 99 -17.63 4.72 1.26
C LEU A 99 -17.63 5.06 2.76
N SER A 100 -17.06 6.20 3.15
CA SER A 100 -16.85 6.54 4.55
C SER A 100 -18.17 6.65 5.31
N THR A 101 -19.26 7.10 4.69
CA THR A 101 -20.59 7.25 5.29
C THR A 101 -21.34 5.93 5.46
N THR A 102 -20.90 4.85 4.80
CA THR A 102 -21.60 3.57 4.81
C THR A 102 -20.95 2.52 5.71
N ILE A 103 -19.75 2.78 6.25
CA ILE A 103 -19.08 1.86 7.20
C ILE A 103 -19.71 1.98 8.59
N ASN A 104 -20.12 0.84 9.14
CA ASN A 104 -20.87 0.74 10.38
C ASN A 104 -20.14 -0.09 11.44
N ARG A 105 -20.60 0.03 12.70
CA ARG A 105 -20.19 -0.88 13.78
C ARG A 105 -20.45 -2.33 13.37
N GLY A 106 -19.47 -3.20 13.61
CA GLY A 106 -19.50 -4.61 13.20
C GLY A 106 -18.87 -4.88 11.83
N ASP A 107 -18.64 -3.86 11.00
CA ASP A 107 -17.97 -4.06 9.72
C ASP A 107 -16.52 -4.53 9.92
N ARG A 108 -16.11 -5.45 9.03
CA ARG A 108 -14.74 -5.92 8.94
C ARG A 108 -13.98 -4.97 8.03
N VAL A 109 -12.93 -4.35 8.53
CA VAL A 109 -12.17 -3.34 7.79
C VAL A 109 -10.67 -3.57 7.89
N ALA A 110 -9.94 -3.16 6.86
CA ALA A 110 -8.48 -3.08 6.89
C ALA A 110 -8.03 -1.71 6.39
N GLY A 111 -6.84 -1.31 6.81
CA GLY A 111 -6.26 -0.01 6.47
C GLY A 111 -4.80 0.04 6.88
N PHE A 112 -4.21 1.22 6.79
CA PHE A 112 -2.87 1.46 7.31
C PHE A 112 -2.76 2.84 7.93
N LEU A 113 -1.80 2.97 8.84
CA LEU A 113 -1.40 4.20 9.51
C LEU A 113 0.10 4.41 9.28
N GLN A 114 0.59 5.61 9.58
CA GLN A 114 2.02 5.78 9.78
C GLN A 114 2.38 5.34 11.21
N GLY A 115 3.18 4.28 11.33
CA GLY A 115 3.74 3.89 12.62
C GLY A 115 4.79 4.88 13.13
N ALA A 116 4.90 5.02 14.45
CA ALA A 116 5.90 5.88 15.09
C ALA A 116 5.91 7.33 14.57
N CYS A 117 4.71 7.90 14.38
CA CYS A 117 4.55 9.23 13.80
C CYS A 117 5.42 10.28 14.50
N SER A 118 6.16 11.05 13.70
CA SER A 118 7.09 12.08 14.21
C SER A 118 6.50 13.49 14.23
N VAL A 119 5.41 13.73 13.48
CA VAL A 119 4.85 15.07 13.28
C VAL A 119 3.57 15.34 14.08
N ASN A 120 2.89 14.30 14.55
CA ASN A 120 1.62 14.41 15.26
C ASN A 120 1.43 13.25 16.27
N ASP A 121 0.34 13.32 17.03
CA ASP A 121 0.05 12.37 18.11
C ASP A 121 -0.72 11.12 17.68
N ARG A 122 -0.96 10.93 16.38
CA ARG A 122 -1.72 9.79 15.89
C ARG A 122 -0.94 8.49 16.14
N PRO A 123 -1.55 7.48 16.77
CA PRO A 123 -0.88 6.22 17.04
C PRO A 123 -0.67 5.41 15.75
N GLY A 124 0.38 4.58 15.74
CA GLY A 124 0.56 3.51 14.77
C GLY A 124 -0.43 2.35 14.98
N ALA A 125 -0.31 1.34 14.12
CA ALA A 125 -1.28 0.27 13.99
C ALA A 125 -1.06 -0.95 14.92
N PHE A 126 0.10 -1.10 15.56
CA PHE A 126 0.42 -2.27 16.37
C PHE A 126 -0.13 -2.14 17.79
N ALA A 127 -1.46 -2.17 17.90
CA ALA A 127 -2.22 -2.08 19.14
C ALA A 127 -3.48 -2.95 19.09
N GLU A 128 -4.11 -3.18 20.24
CA GLU A 128 -5.42 -3.86 20.33
C GLU A 128 -6.56 -3.04 19.71
N TYR A 129 -6.49 -1.70 19.78
CA TYR A 129 -7.45 -0.81 19.14
C TYR A 129 -6.73 0.33 18.43
N VAL A 130 -7.26 0.73 17.29
CA VAL A 130 -6.74 1.85 16.48
C VAL A 130 -7.85 2.81 16.11
N VAL A 131 -7.50 4.08 15.99
CA VAL A 131 -8.36 5.12 15.41
C VAL A 131 -7.85 5.45 14.01
N CYS A 132 -8.76 5.42 13.03
CA CYS A 132 -8.44 5.69 11.63
C CYS A 132 -9.58 6.47 10.95
N PRO A 133 -9.30 7.48 10.10
CA PRO A 133 -10.27 8.10 9.22
C PRO A 133 -11.03 7.06 8.41
N ALA A 134 -12.35 7.19 8.39
CA ALA A 134 -13.26 6.22 7.79
C ALA A 134 -13.07 6.03 6.28
N ASP A 135 -12.41 6.96 5.61
CA ASP A 135 -12.10 6.93 4.17
C ASP A 135 -10.69 6.37 3.85
N LEU A 136 -9.86 6.08 4.87
CA LEU A 136 -8.56 5.39 4.74
C LEU A 136 -8.62 3.90 5.08
N VAL A 137 -9.83 3.36 5.18
CA VAL A 137 -10.07 1.93 5.35
C VAL A 137 -10.86 1.40 4.17
N TRP A 138 -10.74 0.10 3.92
CA TRP A 138 -11.57 -0.64 2.98
C TRP A 138 -12.31 -1.76 3.71
N ARG A 139 -13.52 -2.11 3.25
CA ARG A 139 -14.27 -3.24 3.80
C ARG A 139 -13.69 -4.55 3.33
N ILE A 140 -13.45 -5.46 4.26
CA ILE A 140 -12.94 -6.80 3.99
C ILE A 140 -14.09 -7.66 3.46
N PRO A 141 -13.97 -8.27 2.26
CA PRO A 141 -14.94 -9.24 1.77
C PRO A 141 -15.16 -10.37 2.78
N GLY A 142 -16.40 -10.84 2.92
CA GLY A 142 -16.78 -11.79 3.98
C GLY A 142 -15.94 -13.08 4.01
N HIS A 143 -15.41 -13.52 2.88
CA HIS A 143 -14.60 -14.73 2.75
C HIS A 143 -13.11 -14.53 3.04
N VAL A 144 -12.60 -13.30 3.06
CA VAL A 144 -11.17 -13.01 3.26
C VAL A 144 -10.87 -12.95 4.77
N PRO A 145 -9.91 -13.73 5.32
CA PRO A 145 -9.49 -13.64 6.73
C PRO A 145 -8.85 -12.29 7.08
N TYR A 146 -8.83 -11.92 8.37
CA TYR A 146 -8.17 -10.66 8.79
C TYR A 146 -6.68 -10.67 8.52
N GLU A 147 -6.05 -11.83 8.70
CA GLU A 147 -4.62 -12.05 8.54
C GLU A 147 -4.18 -11.74 7.11
N GLU A 148 -4.95 -12.22 6.14
CA GLU A 148 -4.74 -11.93 4.72
C GLU A 148 -5.07 -10.48 4.40
N ALA A 149 -6.21 -9.95 4.86
CA ALA A 149 -6.60 -8.56 4.61
C ALA A 149 -5.57 -7.54 5.13
N ALA A 150 -4.95 -7.79 6.29
CA ALA A 150 -3.89 -6.93 6.84
C ALA A 150 -2.68 -6.84 5.90
N SER A 151 -2.48 -7.79 4.98
CA SER A 151 -1.36 -7.77 4.04
C SER A 151 -1.52 -6.78 2.87
N VAL A 152 -2.72 -6.22 2.66
CA VAL A 152 -3.10 -5.50 1.44
C VAL A 152 -2.80 -4.00 1.50
N SER A 153 -3.21 -3.30 2.55
CA SER A 153 -3.40 -1.84 2.54
C SER A 153 -2.17 -1.04 2.07
N LEU A 154 -1.08 -1.01 2.84
CA LEU A 154 0.11 -0.22 2.51
C LEU A 154 0.75 -0.65 1.18
N CYS A 155 0.99 -1.95 1.00
CA CYS A 155 1.72 -2.46 -0.17
C CYS A 155 0.88 -2.39 -1.45
N GLY A 156 -0.43 -2.64 -1.36
CA GLY A 156 -1.36 -2.54 -2.47
C GLY A 156 -1.51 -1.10 -2.93
N LEU A 157 -1.67 -0.15 -2.00
CA LEU A 157 -1.70 1.28 -2.33
C LEU A 157 -0.35 1.75 -2.90
N THR A 158 0.77 1.26 -2.38
CA THR A 158 2.12 1.57 -2.91
C THR A 158 2.23 1.16 -4.37
N ALA A 159 1.82 -0.06 -4.69
CA ALA A 159 1.79 -0.57 -6.06
C ALA A 159 0.85 0.26 -6.95
N ALA A 160 -0.37 0.54 -6.49
CA ALA A 160 -1.38 1.31 -7.23
C ALA A 160 -0.90 2.74 -7.53
N GLN A 161 -0.36 3.45 -6.53
CA GLN A 161 0.15 4.82 -6.72
C GLN A 161 1.35 4.83 -7.68
N GLY A 162 2.25 3.85 -7.58
CA GLY A 162 3.35 3.72 -8.55
C GLY A 162 2.87 3.46 -9.97
N LEU A 163 1.89 2.60 -10.14
CA LEU A 163 1.40 2.21 -11.46
C LEU A 163 0.53 3.28 -12.13
N PHE A 164 -0.48 3.77 -11.40
CA PHE A 164 -1.52 4.61 -11.96
C PHE A 164 -1.22 6.09 -11.83
N PHE A 165 -0.75 6.53 -10.65
CA PHE A 165 -0.47 7.94 -10.41
C PHE A 165 0.87 8.35 -11.04
N ARG A 166 1.92 7.54 -10.87
CA ARG A 166 3.29 7.89 -11.33
C ARG A 166 3.59 7.43 -12.76
N LEU A 167 3.42 6.14 -13.07
CA LEU A 167 3.70 5.66 -14.44
C LEU A 167 2.62 6.10 -15.45
N GLY A 168 1.41 6.40 -14.97
CA GLY A 168 0.29 6.89 -15.78
C GLY A 168 -0.44 5.80 -16.55
N LEU A 169 -0.43 4.56 -16.05
CA LEU A 169 -1.31 3.52 -16.57
C LEU A 169 -2.76 3.79 -16.12
N ASP A 170 -3.72 3.28 -16.89
CA ASP A 170 -5.14 3.49 -16.59
C ASP A 170 -5.57 2.59 -15.42
N ALA A 171 -6.13 3.21 -14.39
CA ALA A 171 -6.68 2.51 -13.23
C ALA A 171 -8.10 2.02 -13.50
N PRO A 172 -8.51 0.89 -12.91
CA PRO A 172 -9.90 0.40 -12.95
C PRO A 172 -10.85 1.19 -12.01
N PHE A 173 -10.43 2.36 -11.54
CA PHE A 173 -11.19 3.25 -10.66
C PHE A 173 -10.86 4.72 -10.97
N GLN A 174 -11.73 5.62 -10.54
CA GLN A 174 -11.61 7.06 -10.78
C GLN A 174 -11.36 7.80 -9.47
N TRP A 175 -10.54 8.84 -9.53
CA TRP A 175 -10.28 9.75 -8.41
C TRP A 175 -10.36 11.20 -8.91
N GLU A 176 -10.61 12.13 -7.99
CA GLU A 176 -10.55 13.55 -8.29
C GLU A 176 -9.09 14.02 -8.27
N ASP A 177 -8.68 14.69 -9.33
CA ASP A 177 -7.38 15.32 -9.43
C ASP A 177 -7.59 16.74 -9.96
N GLU A 178 -7.77 17.68 -9.03
CA GLU A 178 -7.87 19.11 -9.35
C GLU A 178 -6.48 19.76 -9.49
N SER A 179 -5.40 18.97 -9.41
CA SER A 179 -4.04 19.47 -9.38
C SER A 179 -3.29 19.26 -10.70
N ASP A 180 -2.30 20.12 -10.96
CA ASP A 180 -1.27 19.85 -11.96
C ASP A 180 -0.26 18.78 -11.48
N GLU A 181 -0.42 18.14 -10.30
CA GLU A 181 0.48 17.04 -9.87
C GLU A 181 0.24 15.75 -10.67
N GLY A 182 -0.93 15.63 -11.29
CA GLY A 182 -1.24 14.59 -12.26
C GLY A 182 -0.45 14.70 -13.58
N VAL A 183 0.56 15.57 -13.68
CA VAL A 183 1.32 15.94 -14.90
C VAL A 183 2.02 14.80 -15.68
N LEU A 184 1.89 13.54 -15.28
CA LEU A 184 2.19 12.41 -16.18
C LEU A 184 0.97 11.84 -16.92
N ARG A 185 -0.24 12.32 -16.60
CA ARG A 185 -1.53 11.94 -17.19
C ARG A 185 -1.99 12.96 -18.22
N ARG A 186 -1.25 12.99 -19.32
CA ARG A 186 -1.68 13.22 -20.71
C ARG A 186 -0.39 13.22 -21.54
N VAL A 187 0.24 12.05 -21.71
CA VAL A 187 0.63 11.76 -23.10
C VAL A 187 -0.70 11.86 -23.81
N ARG A 188 -0.89 12.99 -24.52
CA ARG A 188 -2.06 13.31 -25.31
C ARG A 188 -2.60 11.99 -25.82
N SER A 189 -3.92 11.77 -25.73
CA SER A 189 -4.50 10.96 -26.78
C SER A 189 -3.92 11.59 -28.05
N GLU A 190 -3.03 10.89 -28.73
CA GLU A 190 -2.79 11.14 -30.12
C GLU A 190 -4.13 10.77 -30.74
N THR A 191 -5.09 11.68 -30.62
CA THR A 191 -6.14 11.82 -31.59
C THR A 191 -5.35 12.08 -32.85
N SER A 192 -5.30 11.09 -33.73
CA SER A 192 -5.16 11.39 -35.14
C SER A 192 -6.16 12.50 -35.45
N GLN A 193 -5.83 13.37 -36.40
CA GLN A 193 -6.70 14.47 -36.82
C GLN A 193 -8.10 14.01 -37.29
N ASP A 194 -8.35 12.69 -37.32
CA ASP A 194 -9.53 12.02 -37.84
C ASP A 194 -10.45 11.39 -36.76
N GLY A 195 -10.18 11.60 -35.46
CA GLY A 195 -11.10 11.19 -34.39
C GLY A 195 -11.17 9.68 -34.10
N GLU A 196 -10.30 8.87 -34.70
CA GLU A 196 -10.11 7.47 -34.31
C GLU A 196 -9.15 7.37 -33.11
N ALA A 197 -9.55 6.61 -32.08
CA ALA A 197 -8.69 6.32 -30.95
C ALA A 197 -7.47 5.50 -31.43
N VAL A 198 -6.27 6.08 -31.40
CA VAL A 198 -5.03 5.34 -31.65
C VAL A 198 -4.94 4.20 -30.64
N ARG A 199 -5.10 2.96 -31.10
CA ARG A 199 -4.92 1.76 -30.27
C ARG A 199 -3.47 1.74 -29.79
N ARG A 200 -3.24 2.11 -28.52
CA ARG A 200 -1.93 1.95 -27.88
C ARG A 200 -1.58 0.46 -27.89
N GLY A 201 -0.48 0.09 -28.56
CA GLY A 201 -0.01 -1.29 -28.69
C GLY A 201 0.23 -2.00 -27.34
N ASP A 202 0.52 -3.30 -27.41
CA ASP A 202 0.74 -4.17 -26.26
C ASP A 202 1.81 -3.61 -25.29
N ILE A 203 1.57 -3.76 -23.99
CA ILE A 203 2.48 -3.28 -22.94
C ILE A 203 3.53 -4.35 -22.68
N VAL A 204 4.80 -3.94 -22.58
CA VAL A 204 5.85 -4.80 -21.98
C VAL A 204 6.28 -4.15 -20.68
N PHE A 205 6.03 -4.84 -19.56
CA PHE A 205 6.20 -4.32 -18.21
C PHE A 205 7.21 -5.18 -17.45
N PHE A 206 8.16 -4.55 -16.77
CA PHE A 206 9.13 -5.23 -15.92
C PHE A 206 8.95 -4.91 -14.44
N VAL A 207 9.06 -5.94 -13.58
CA VAL A 207 9.02 -5.80 -12.12
C VAL A 207 10.32 -6.35 -11.53
N ALA A 208 11.17 -5.48 -10.98
CA ALA A 208 12.26 -5.91 -10.13
C ALA A 208 11.75 -6.17 -8.71
N GLY A 209 12.13 -7.32 -8.14
CA GLY A 209 11.56 -7.76 -6.86
C GLY A 209 10.15 -8.34 -7.03
N ALA A 210 9.94 -9.18 -8.05
CA ALA A 210 8.63 -9.74 -8.39
C ALA A 210 7.97 -10.55 -7.26
N SER A 211 8.76 -11.13 -6.34
CA SER A 211 8.26 -11.82 -5.14
C SER A 211 8.22 -10.97 -3.87
N THR A 212 8.37 -9.64 -3.96
CA THR A 212 8.17 -8.75 -2.82
C THR A 212 6.69 -8.47 -2.62
N SER A 213 6.28 -8.07 -1.41
CA SER A 213 4.89 -7.72 -1.12
C SER A 213 4.31 -6.68 -2.10
N VAL A 214 5.10 -5.66 -2.47
CA VAL A 214 4.71 -4.67 -3.49
C VAL A 214 4.71 -5.30 -4.89
N GLY A 215 5.74 -6.05 -5.27
CA GLY A 215 5.85 -6.68 -6.60
C GLY A 215 4.70 -7.66 -6.92
N LEU A 216 4.20 -8.38 -5.91
CA LEU A 216 3.03 -9.25 -6.04
C LEU A 216 1.75 -8.46 -6.37
N TYR A 217 1.54 -7.29 -5.75
CA TYR A 217 0.41 -6.41 -6.09
C TYR A 217 0.61 -5.67 -7.42
N VAL A 218 1.85 -5.30 -7.79
CA VAL A 218 2.14 -4.71 -9.10
C VAL A 218 1.72 -5.67 -10.22
N ALA A 219 2.07 -6.96 -10.12
CA ALA A 219 1.69 -7.96 -11.12
C ALA A 219 0.17 -8.00 -11.35
N GLN A 220 -0.60 -8.07 -10.26
CA GLN A 220 -2.06 -8.08 -10.31
C GLN A 220 -2.62 -6.78 -10.90
N LEU A 221 -2.15 -5.61 -10.44
CA LEU A 221 -2.68 -4.31 -10.86
C LEU A 221 -2.35 -3.98 -12.32
N VAL A 222 -1.17 -4.40 -12.81
CA VAL A 222 -0.82 -4.29 -14.24
C VAL A 222 -1.82 -5.06 -15.10
N ARG A 223 -2.21 -6.27 -14.68
CA ARG A 223 -3.24 -7.06 -15.36
C ARG A 223 -4.62 -6.40 -15.28
N ARG A 224 -5.01 -5.86 -14.11
CA ARG A 224 -6.28 -5.10 -13.98
C ARG A 224 -6.32 -3.87 -14.90
N SER A 225 -5.19 -3.18 -15.08
CA SER A 225 -5.07 -2.09 -16.05
C SER A 225 -5.25 -2.56 -17.49
N ALA A 226 -4.60 -3.67 -17.84
CA ALA A 226 -4.67 -4.28 -19.16
C ALA A 226 -6.10 -4.73 -19.48
N GLU A 227 -6.76 -5.43 -18.56
CA GLU A 227 -8.18 -5.83 -18.64
C GLU A 227 -9.10 -4.62 -18.80
N HIS A 228 -8.93 -3.59 -17.95
CA HIS A 228 -9.75 -2.38 -17.99
C HIS A 228 -9.66 -1.64 -19.33
N THR A 229 -8.49 -1.67 -19.97
CA THR A 229 -8.23 -0.97 -21.24
C THR A 229 -8.38 -1.85 -22.48
N GLY A 230 -8.63 -3.15 -22.32
CA GLY A 230 -8.62 -4.12 -23.41
C GLY A 230 -7.24 -4.31 -24.07
N ARG A 231 -6.15 -3.90 -23.39
CA ARG A 231 -4.77 -4.03 -23.89
C ARG A 231 -4.19 -5.37 -23.45
N LYS A 232 -3.22 -5.91 -24.19
CA LYS A 232 -2.41 -7.03 -23.70
C LYS A 232 -1.21 -6.50 -22.92
N VAL A 233 -0.76 -7.30 -21.96
CA VAL A 233 0.50 -7.07 -21.25
C VAL A 233 1.38 -8.31 -21.33
N ARG A 234 2.66 -8.08 -21.62
CA ARG A 234 3.74 -9.03 -21.40
C ARG A 234 4.48 -8.62 -20.13
N LEU A 235 4.35 -9.42 -19.09
CA LEU A 235 4.86 -9.16 -17.76
C LEU A 235 6.16 -9.96 -17.52
N ILE A 236 7.24 -9.24 -17.25
CA ILE A 236 8.57 -9.80 -16.97
C ILE A 236 8.93 -9.49 -15.52
N GLY A 237 9.49 -10.45 -14.79
CA GLY A 237 9.85 -10.27 -13.38
C GLY A 237 11.26 -10.74 -13.05
N ALA A 238 11.91 -10.07 -12.09
CA ALA A 238 13.14 -10.56 -11.47
C ALA A 238 12.86 -11.10 -10.06
N ALA A 239 13.15 -12.38 -9.84
CA ALA A 239 12.95 -13.07 -8.56
C ALA A 239 13.83 -14.32 -8.46
N SER A 240 13.97 -14.85 -7.23
CA SER A 240 14.66 -16.13 -7.02
C SER A 240 13.95 -17.27 -7.75
N PRO A 241 14.68 -18.23 -8.37
CA PRO A 241 14.09 -19.38 -9.06
C PRO A 241 13.10 -20.18 -8.24
N ARG A 242 13.33 -20.31 -6.92
CA ARG A 242 12.42 -21.00 -5.99
C ARG A 242 10.99 -20.43 -5.94
N ASN A 243 10.79 -19.17 -6.37
CA ASN A 243 9.46 -18.54 -6.38
C ASN A 243 8.83 -18.54 -7.78
N TRP A 244 9.49 -19.09 -8.81
CA TRP A 244 9.03 -18.96 -10.19
C TRP A 244 7.74 -19.70 -10.47
N GLU A 245 7.52 -20.86 -9.85
CA GLU A 245 6.27 -21.60 -9.98
C GLU A 245 5.10 -20.75 -9.50
N MET A 246 5.14 -20.29 -8.25
CA MET A 246 4.13 -19.38 -7.69
C MET A 246 3.92 -18.13 -8.56
N LEU A 247 4.98 -17.50 -9.07
CA LEU A 247 4.87 -16.27 -9.86
C LEU A 247 4.30 -16.50 -11.28
N LYS A 248 4.36 -17.70 -11.84
CA LYS A 248 3.78 -18.02 -13.15
C LYS A 248 2.29 -18.33 -13.07
N GLU A 249 1.80 -18.69 -11.90
CA GLU A 249 0.38 -18.98 -11.67
C GLU A 249 -0.43 -17.68 -11.45
N GLU A 250 -1.74 -17.78 -11.67
CA GLU A 250 -2.67 -16.74 -11.22
C GLU A 250 -2.54 -16.57 -9.69
N PRO A 251 -2.57 -15.32 -9.18
CA PRO A 251 -3.02 -14.10 -9.85
C PRO A 251 -1.88 -13.28 -10.50
N TYR A 252 -0.64 -13.76 -10.45
CA TYR A 252 0.53 -12.97 -10.86
C TYR A 252 0.85 -13.17 -12.35
N ALA A 253 0.88 -14.44 -12.77
CA ALA A 253 1.03 -14.90 -14.14
C ALA A 253 2.09 -14.11 -14.94
N TYR A 254 3.33 -14.15 -14.47
CA TYR A 254 4.47 -13.61 -15.20
C TYR A 254 4.76 -14.44 -16.46
N ASP A 255 4.87 -13.77 -17.62
CA ASP A 255 5.22 -14.42 -18.89
C ASP A 255 6.69 -14.83 -18.96
N HIS A 256 7.55 -14.10 -18.26
CA HIS A 256 8.98 -14.38 -18.19
C HIS A 256 9.57 -13.99 -16.84
N LEU A 257 10.50 -14.80 -16.34
CA LEU A 257 11.20 -14.57 -15.09
C LEU A 257 12.70 -14.71 -15.29
N VAL A 258 13.45 -13.83 -14.64
CA VAL A 258 14.93 -13.86 -14.59
C VAL A 258 15.41 -13.98 -13.14
N ASP A 259 16.53 -14.65 -12.93
CA ASP A 259 17.15 -14.70 -11.60
C ASP A 259 17.95 -13.42 -11.38
N TYR A 260 17.59 -12.64 -10.37
CA TYR A 260 18.28 -11.40 -10.05
C TYR A 260 19.75 -11.62 -9.61
N ARG A 261 20.14 -12.85 -9.28
CA ARG A 261 21.53 -13.20 -8.94
C ARG A 261 22.41 -13.37 -10.16
N ASP A 262 21.83 -13.59 -11.33
CA ASP A 262 22.56 -13.64 -12.59
C ASP A 262 22.90 -12.22 -13.03
N ARG A 263 24.18 -11.90 -13.16
CA ARG A 263 24.64 -10.54 -13.55
C ARG A 263 24.15 -10.11 -14.94
N SER A 264 23.75 -11.05 -15.79
CA SER A 264 23.21 -10.78 -17.12
C SER A 264 21.68 -10.56 -17.13
N TRP A 265 21.01 -10.60 -15.97
CA TRP A 265 19.56 -10.44 -15.88
C TRP A 265 19.01 -9.20 -16.63
N PRO A 266 19.67 -8.01 -16.65
CA PRO A 266 19.13 -6.88 -17.40
C PRO A 266 19.12 -7.12 -18.91
N GLU A 267 20.15 -7.79 -19.44
CA GLU A 267 20.22 -8.17 -20.86
C GLU A 267 19.15 -9.22 -21.20
N GLN A 268 18.91 -10.19 -20.30
CA GLN A 268 17.84 -11.17 -20.46
C GLN A 268 16.47 -10.50 -20.55
N VAL A 269 16.20 -9.48 -19.71
CA VAL A 269 14.97 -8.67 -19.78
C VAL A 269 14.87 -7.93 -21.13
N ARG A 270 15.96 -7.31 -21.61
CA ARG A 270 15.97 -6.64 -22.91
C ARG A 270 15.71 -7.61 -24.07
N LYS A 271 16.26 -8.82 -24.00
CA LYS A 271 16.02 -9.89 -24.99
C LYS A 271 14.56 -10.35 -24.95
N ALA A 272 14.01 -10.59 -23.76
CA ALA A 272 12.64 -11.02 -23.57
C ALA A 272 11.58 -9.95 -23.93
N SER A 273 12.00 -8.68 -24.01
CA SER A 273 11.17 -7.53 -24.37
C SER A 273 11.40 -7.01 -25.79
N SER A 274 12.20 -7.71 -26.61
CA SER A 274 12.53 -7.30 -27.98
C SER A 274 13.17 -5.91 -28.08
N GLY A 275 14.06 -5.58 -27.14
CA GLY A 275 14.91 -4.38 -27.18
C GLY A 275 14.75 -3.41 -26.01
N GLY A 276 13.78 -3.64 -25.13
CA GLY A 276 13.58 -2.92 -23.88
C GLY A 276 12.12 -2.77 -23.48
N VAL A 277 11.86 -2.59 -22.18
CA VAL A 277 10.49 -2.48 -21.65
C VAL A 277 9.92 -1.07 -21.75
N HIS A 278 8.60 -0.98 -21.82
CA HIS A 278 7.87 0.29 -21.82
C HIS A 278 7.84 0.92 -20.43
N TYR A 279 7.65 0.08 -19.42
CA TYR A 279 7.53 0.47 -18.03
C TYR A 279 8.33 -0.51 -17.17
N ALA A 280 9.00 0.03 -16.18
CA ALA A 280 9.64 -0.75 -15.13
C ALA A 280 9.17 -0.27 -13.76
N TYR A 281 9.01 -1.21 -12.84
CA TYR A 281 8.71 -0.96 -11.44
C TYR A 281 9.80 -1.62 -10.61
N ASP A 282 10.58 -0.82 -9.90
CA ASP A 282 11.58 -1.31 -8.97
C ASP A 282 10.99 -1.39 -7.56
N ALA A 283 10.55 -2.59 -7.16
CA ALA A 283 10.02 -2.85 -5.82
C ALA A 283 11.13 -3.11 -4.78
N ILE A 284 12.40 -2.93 -5.14
CA ILE A 284 13.56 -3.00 -4.25
C ILE A 284 14.08 -1.59 -3.97
N SER A 285 14.50 -0.87 -5.02
CA SER A 285 15.01 0.51 -4.97
C SER A 285 16.16 0.72 -3.97
N GLU A 286 17.08 -0.23 -3.88
CA GLU A 286 18.26 -0.17 -3.01
C GLU A 286 19.55 -0.35 -3.83
N GLY A 287 20.54 0.50 -3.59
CA GLY A 287 21.87 0.39 -4.20
C GLY A 287 21.83 0.45 -5.74
N SER A 288 22.41 -0.57 -6.39
CA SER A 288 22.54 -0.62 -7.86
C SER A 288 21.25 -1.02 -8.59
N THR A 289 20.21 -1.47 -7.87
CA THR A 289 18.97 -1.96 -8.49
C THR A 289 18.34 -0.93 -9.41
N VAL A 290 18.20 0.33 -8.97
CA VAL A 290 17.60 1.40 -9.79
C VAL A 290 18.36 1.60 -11.12
N ARG A 291 19.70 1.58 -11.07
CA ARG A 291 20.55 1.68 -12.26
C ARG A 291 20.33 0.51 -13.20
N GLU A 292 20.40 -0.72 -12.69
CA GLU A 292 20.25 -1.94 -13.47
C GLU A 292 18.84 -2.03 -14.09
N VAL A 293 17.80 -1.70 -13.33
CA VAL A 293 16.42 -1.64 -13.81
C VAL A 293 16.28 -0.59 -14.91
N SER A 294 16.84 0.62 -14.74
CA SER A 294 16.80 1.66 -15.76
C SER A 294 17.45 1.24 -17.08
N SER A 295 18.46 0.35 -17.03
CA SER A 295 19.12 -0.18 -18.24
C SER A 295 18.24 -1.14 -19.05
N THR A 296 17.14 -1.65 -18.49
CA THR A 296 16.18 -2.51 -19.20
C THR A 296 15.18 -1.75 -20.06
N LEU A 297 15.08 -0.44 -19.86
CA LEU A 297 14.11 0.41 -20.55
C LEU A 297 14.47 0.58 -22.02
N ARG A 298 13.45 0.68 -22.86
CA ARG A 298 13.61 1.25 -24.21
C ARG A 298 13.68 2.78 -24.15
N LYS A 299 13.98 3.42 -25.28
CA LYS A 299 13.88 4.89 -25.42
C LYS A 299 12.45 5.37 -25.06
N GLY A 300 12.35 6.30 -24.11
CA GLY A 300 11.07 6.83 -23.62
C GLY A 300 10.34 5.92 -22.63
N GLY A 301 10.97 4.83 -22.16
CA GLY A 301 10.42 4.02 -21.08
C GLY A 301 10.41 4.77 -19.75
N LYS A 302 9.51 4.36 -18.85
CA LYS A 302 9.34 5.00 -17.53
C LYS A 302 9.67 4.05 -16.38
N LEU A 303 10.26 4.58 -15.31
CA LEU A 303 10.65 3.83 -14.12
C LEU A 303 9.98 4.40 -12.87
N ALA A 304 9.28 3.56 -12.11
CA ALA A 304 8.82 3.88 -10.76
C ALA A 304 9.71 3.18 -9.72
N VAL A 305 10.05 3.91 -8.66
CA VAL A 305 10.87 3.42 -7.53
C VAL A 305 10.11 3.57 -6.22
N VAL A 306 10.33 2.67 -5.26
CA VAL A 306 9.65 2.69 -3.94
C VAL A 306 10.49 3.29 -2.82
N ARG A 307 11.77 3.60 -3.08
CA ARG A 307 12.66 4.29 -2.13
C ARG A 307 13.28 5.52 -2.79
N SER A 308 13.51 6.56 -1.99
CA SER A 308 14.02 7.86 -2.45
C SER A 308 15.55 7.92 -2.42
N LYS A 309 16.13 8.64 -3.39
CA LYS A 309 17.56 8.98 -3.42
C LYS A 309 17.93 10.00 -2.34
N GLU A 310 17.02 10.90 -1.99
CA GLU A 310 17.16 11.89 -0.91
C GLU A 310 17.28 11.20 0.45
N ALA A 311 16.61 10.06 0.62
CA ALA A 311 16.77 9.15 1.74
C ALA A 311 18.12 8.38 1.75
N GLY A 312 18.92 8.48 0.68
CA GLY A 312 20.20 7.79 0.51
C GLY A 312 20.07 6.32 0.11
N ALA A 313 18.91 5.88 -0.38
CA ALA A 313 18.68 4.47 -0.73
C ALA A 313 19.45 4.02 -1.99
N TRP A 314 19.73 4.93 -2.91
CA TRP A 314 20.42 4.70 -4.18
C TRP A 314 21.01 6.02 -4.74
N GLN A 315 21.80 5.93 -5.81
CA GLN A 315 22.50 7.06 -6.43
C GLN A 315 22.15 7.20 -7.91
N THR A 316 22.19 8.43 -8.45
CA THR A 316 21.79 8.71 -9.85
C THR A 316 22.82 8.30 -10.90
N GLU A 317 24.04 7.97 -10.50
CA GLU A 317 25.12 7.62 -11.43
C GLU A 317 24.78 6.38 -12.26
N GLY A 318 24.79 6.54 -13.59
CA GLY A 318 24.48 5.49 -14.55
C GLY A 318 22.98 5.17 -14.72
N VAL A 319 22.08 5.92 -14.06
CA VAL A 319 20.63 5.75 -14.24
C VAL A 319 20.20 6.39 -15.56
N ASN A 320 19.64 5.58 -16.48
CA ASN A 320 19.39 5.97 -17.87
C ASN A 320 18.03 6.64 -18.12
N ALA A 321 17.20 6.78 -17.10
CA ALA A 321 15.88 7.39 -17.16
C ALA A 321 15.53 8.05 -15.82
N GLU A 322 14.60 9.01 -15.84
CA GLU A 322 14.06 9.56 -14.61
C GLU A 322 13.37 8.46 -13.79
N ALA A 323 13.81 8.28 -12.54
CA ALA A 323 13.21 7.37 -11.59
C ALA A 323 12.17 8.12 -10.75
N ILE A 324 10.89 7.81 -10.97
CA ILE A 324 9.76 8.54 -10.40
C ILE A 324 9.43 7.98 -9.02
N TYR A 325 9.79 8.74 -7.98
CA TYR A 325 9.50 8.42 -6.59
C TYR A 325 8.15 8.99 -6.13
N GLY A 326 7.56 8.37 -5.12
CA GLY A 326 6.35 8.79 -4.41
C GLY A 326 6.10 7.86 -3.24
N ALA A 327 5.46 8.37 -2.19
CA ALA A 327 5.20 7.64 -0.96
C ALA A 327 3.72 7.66 -0.61
N VAL A 328 3.18 6.52 -0.17
CA VAL A 328 1.75 6.44 0.21
C VAL A 328 1.38 7.33 1.39
N TRP A 329 2.38 7.80 2.14
CA TRP A 329 2.22 8.77 3.22
C TRP A 329 1.62 10.10 2.74
N GLU A 330 1.87 10.49 1.49
CA GLU A 330 1.32 11.71 0.88
C GLU A 330 -0.21 11.74 0.90
N GLY A 331 -0.84 10.55 0.89
CA GLY A 331 -2.28 10.38 0.93
C GLY A 331 -2.87 10.20 2.33
N LEU A 332 -2.12 10.41 3.41
CA LEU A 332 -2.65 10.31 4.79
C LEU A 332 -3.34 11.59 5.27
N GLY A 333 -3.12 12.71 4.59
CA GLY A 333 -3.68 14.02 4.96
C GLY A 333 -2.76 14.88 5.83
N GLU A 334 -1.60 14.36 6.23
CA GLU A 334 -0.63 15.04 7.10
C GLU A 334 0.77 14.95 6.49
N ASP A 335 1.63 15.91 6.82
CA ASP A 335 3.07 15.81 6.51
C ASP A 335 3.70 14.67 7.30
N VAL A 336 4.74 14.04 6.76
CA VAL A 336 5.37 12.87 7.37
C VAL A 336 6.88 12.99 7.24
N GLU A 337 7.62 12.96 8.35
CA GLU A 337 9.08 12.85 8.24
C GLU A 337 9.48 11.43 7.84
N TYR A 338 10.35 11.36 6.85
CA TYR A 338 10.87 10.13 6.30
C TYR A 338 12.39 10.25 6.12
N GLN A 339 13.11 9.63 7.04
CA GLN A 339 14.56 9.64 7.13
C GLN A 339 15.15 11.05 7.12
N LYS A 340 15.57 11.55 5.95
CA LYS A 340 16.28 12.84 5.79
C LYS A 340 15.41 13.95 5.20
N PHE A 341 14.14 13.68 4.92
CA PHE A 341 13.24 14.66 4.29
C PHE A 341 11.81 14.52 4.81
N VAL A 342 10.97 15.50 4.46
CA VAL A 342 9.54 15.49 4.79
C VAL A 342 8.75 15.12 3.53
N VAL A 343 7.94 14.08 3.63
CA VAL A 343 6.90 13.74 2.66
C VAL A 343 5.72 14.65 2.94
N ARG A 344 5.38 15.53 1.99
CA ARG A 344 4.28 16.48 2.15
C ARG A 344 2.93 15.83 1.85
N THR A 345 1.90 16.26 2.58
CA THR A 345 0.51 15.89 2.27
C THR A 345 0.10 16.38 0.88
N SER A 346 -0.69 15.59 0.16
CA SER A 346 -1.23 15.93 -1.17
C SER A 346 -2.70 15.57 -1.25
N PRO A 347 -3.60 16.56 -1.44
CA PRO A 347 -5.03 16.31 -1.63
C PRO A 347 -5.33 15.37 -2.80
N ALA A 348 -4.57 15.47 -3.90
CA ALA A 348 -4.71 14.59 -5.06
C ALA A 348 -4.37 13.12 -4.70
N LYS A 349 -3.29 12.90 -3.94
CA LYS A 349 -2.91 11.55 -3.49
C LYS A 349 -3.83 11.02 -2.39
N ARG A 350 -4.42 11.90 -1.57
CA ARG A 350 -5.51 11.56 -0.65
C ARG A 350 -6.73 11.05 -1.40
N SER A 351 -7.17 11.79 -2.42
CA SER A 351 -8.27 11.40 -3.32
C SER A 351 -7.99 10.07 -4.03
N PHE A 352 -6.76 9.86 -4.51
CA PHE A 352 -6.34 8.58 -5.07
C PHE A 352 -6.45 7.42 -4.06
N ALA A 353 -5.96 7.62 -2.84
CA ALA A 353 -5.99 6.59 -1.79
C ALA A 353 -7.42 6.22 -1.39
N THR A 354 -8.31 7.20 -1.23
CA THR A 354 -9.72 6.94 -0.91
C THR A 354 -10.42 6.21 -2.06
N ALA A 355 -10.15 6.58 -3.31
CA ALA A 355 -10.69 5.91 -4.49
C ALA A 355 -10.22 4.46 -4.60
N PHE A 356 -8.94 4.19 -4.31
CA PHE A 356 -8.39 2.84 -4.29
C PHE A 356 -9.06 1.96 -3.22
N TYR A 357 -9.20 2.46 -1.98
CA TYR A 357 -9.88 1.71 -0.90
C TYR A 357 -11.37 1.52 -1.14
N LYS A 358 -12.02 2.49 -1.79
CA LYS A 358 -13.37 2.31 -2.30
C LYS A 358 -13.46 1.21 -3.35
N TRP A 359 -12.56 1.20 -4.33
CA TRP A 359 -12.52 0.16 -5.35
C TRP A 359 -12.34 -1.23 -4.73
N LEU A 360 -11.45 -1.40 -3.75
CA LEU A 360 -11.32 -2.66 -3.01
C LEU A 360 -12.62 -3.05 -2.28
N SER A 361 -13.28 -2.09 -1.64
CA SER A 361 -14.54 -2.31 -0.92
C SER A 361 -15.69 -2.71 -1.84
N ASP A 362 -15.68 -2.24 -3.09
CA ASP A 362 -16.70 -2.50 -4.10
C ASP A 362 -16.46 -3.82 -4.88
N GLY A 363 -15.56 -4.67 -4.38
CA GLY A 363 -15.22 -5.96 -5.02
C GLY A 363 -14.03 -5.89 -5.98
N GLY A 364 -13.21 -4.83 -5.91
CA GLY A 364 -11.93 -4.74 -6.59
C GLY A 364 -11.06 -5.96 -6.30
N LEU A 365 -10.69 -6.69 -7.35
CA LEU A 365 -10.05 -8.00 -7.23
C LEU A 365 -8.52 -7.86 -7.06
N LEU A 366 -8.07 -7.90 -5.81
CA LEU A 366 -6.70 -8.25 -5.43
C LEU A 366 -6.72 -9.46 -4.51
N GLN A 367 -5.95 -10.48 -4.86
CA GLN A 367 -5.65 -11.57 -3.95
C GLN A 367 -4.60 -11.08 -2.93
N PRO A 368 -4.86 -11.25 -1.62
CA PRO A 368 -3.89 -10.94 -0.59
C PRO A 368 -2.58 -11.71 -0.79
N ASN A 369 -1.48 -11.12 -0.32
CA ASN A 369 -0.19 -11.81 -0.34
C ASN A 369 -0.23 -13.06 0.53
N PRO A 370 0.54 -14.11 0.18
CA PRO A 370 0.76 -15.25 1.08
C PRO A 370 1.21 -14.74 2.46
N VAL A 371 0.61 -15.25 3.52
CA VAL A 371 0.91 -14.80 4.88
C VAL A 371 1.67 -15.88 5.65
N ARG A 372 2.68 -15.45 6.41
CA ARG A 372 3.27 -16.27 7.46
C ARG A 372 2.69 -15.80 8.79
N ILE A 373 1.87 -16.64 9.40
CA ILE A 373 1.38 -16.40 10.75
C ILE A 373 2.54 -16.63 11.72
N MET A 374 2.97 -15.56 12.36
CA MET A 374 4.02 -15.60 13.38
C MET A 374 3.41 -16.01 14.73
N PRO A 375 4.16 -16.77 15.56
CA PRO A 375 3.70 -17.14 16.89
C PRO A 375 3.67 -15.93 17.85
N GLY A 376 2.74 -15.96 18.80
CA GLY A 376 2.55 -14.89 19.80
C GLY A 376 1.77 -13.68 19.27
N GLY A 377 1.87 -12.56 19.99
CA GLY A 377 1.23 -11.29 19.67
C GLY A 377 2.23 -10.14 19.55
N LEU A 378 1.83 -8.96 20.04
CA LEU A 378 2.63 -7.73 19.97
C LEU A 378 4.03 -7.89 20.59
N GLU A 379 4.14 -8.70 21.64
CA GLU A 379 5.38 -8.96 22.38
C GLU A 379 6.44 -9.71 21.55
N LYS A 380 6.03 -10.37 20.47
CA LYS A 380 6.92 -11.09 19.56
C LYS A 380 7.29 -10.31 18.30
N VAL A 381 6.67 -9.15 18.07
CA VAL A 381 6.94 -8.34 16.88
C VAL A 381 8.41 -7.90 16.80
N VAL A 382 8.98 -7.36 17.87
CA VAL A 382 10.40 -6.92 17.87
C VAL A 382 11.39 -8.10 17.87
N PRO A 383 11.33 -9.05 18.83
CA PRO A 383 12.35 -10.11 18.92
C PRO A 383 12.28 -11.14 17.79
N ASP A 384 11.11 -11.32 17.17
CA ASP A 384 10.94 -12.28 16.06
C ASP A 384 10.69 -11.55 14.74
N GLY A 385 9.59 -10.81 14.62
CA GLY A 385 9.16 -10.21 13.37
C GLY A 385 10.18 -9.23 12.75
N PHE A 386 10.63 -8.23 13.51
CA PHE A 386 11.60 -7.24 13.06
C PHE A 386 13.00 -7.84 12.89
N ALA A 387 13.35 -8.84 13.70
CA ALA A 387 14.61 -9.57 13.55
C ALA A 387 14.68 -10.31 12.19
N VAL A 388 13.58 -10.90 11.73
CA VAL A 388 13.49 -11.54 10.40
C VAL A 388 13.40 -10.51 9.28
N LEU A 389 12.63 -9.45 9.48
CA LEU A 389 12.29 -8.48 8.44
C LEU A 389 13.46 -7.55 8.08
N GLY A 390 14.23 -7.11 9.08
CA GLY A 390 15.29 -6.12 8.95
C GLY A 390 14.77 -4.72 8.59
N THR A 391 15.70 -3.78 8.39
CA THR A 391 15.42 -2.38 7.99
C THR A 391 15.34 -2.17 6.47
N GLY A 392 15.60 -3.21 5.69
CA GLY A 392 15.63 -3.21 4.24
C GLY A 392 15.46 -4.62 3.67
N VAL A 393 15.33 -4.73 2.34
CA VAL A 393 15.16 -6.05 1.71
C VAL A 393 16.45 -6.87 1.79
N THR A 394 17.60 -6.19 1.81
CA THR A 394 18.94 -6.78 1.79
C THR A 394 19.54 -7.07 3.18
N SER A 395 19.00 -6.49 4.25
CA SER A 395 19.57 -6.57 5.61
C SER A 395 19.01 -7.69 6.50
N ARG A 396 18.54 -8.79 5.90
CA ARG A 396 17.88 -9.91 6.60
C ARG A 396 18.89 -10.98 7.00
N GLY A 397 19.20 -11.11 8.29
CA GLY A 397 20.06 -12.18 8.80
C GLY A 397 19.87 -12.43 10.29
N HIS A 398 19.67 -13.69 10.67
CA HIS A 398 19.66 -14.15 12.06
C HIS A 398 20.08 -15.63 12.12
N ASN A 399 20.70 -16.04 13.23
CA ASN A 399 21.17 -17.42 13.44
C ASN A 399 20.13 -18.36 14.07
N ARG A 400 18.83 -18.04 13.89
CA ARG A 400 17.70 -18.78 14.47
C ARG A 400 17.18 -19.85 13.52
N THR A 401 16.83 -21.03 14.06
CA THR A 401 16.52 -22.26 13.31
C THR A 401 15.03 -22.59 13.29
N GLU A 402 14.21 -21.89 14.07
CA GLU A 402 12.77 -22.11 14.12
C GLU A 402 12.11 -21.82 12.76
N HIS A 403 11.10 -22.61 12.37
CA HIS A 403 10.48 -22.50 11.05
C HIS A 403 9.95 -21.08 10.75
N HIS A 404 9.31 -20.43 11.72
CA HIS A 404 8.78 -19.07 11.57
C HIS A 404 9.88 -18.01 11.43
N MET A 405 11.12 -18.32 11.82
CA MET A 405 12.26 -17.43 11.70
C MET A 405 12.94 -17.54 10.34
N ARG A 406 12.71 -18.57 9.50
CA ARG A 406 13.40 -18.68 8.19
C ARG A 406 13.33 -17.38 7.35
N PRO A 407 14.32 -17.07 6.47
CA PRO A 407 14.26 -15.88 5.63
C PRO A 407 12.94 -15.76 4.86
N ILE A 408 12.38 -14.55 4.80
CA ILE A 408 11.11 -14.27 4.12
C ILE A 408 11.26 -14.54 2.62
N SER A 409 10.30 -15.25 2.02
CA SER A 409 10.22 -15.39 0.57
C SER A 409 8.79 -15.40 0.06
N GLY A 410 8.38 -14.36 -0.66
CA GLY A 410 7.04 -14.31 -1.26
C GLY A 410 5.90 -14.23 -0.26
N GLU A 411 6.18 -13.98 1.02
CA GLU A 411 5.20 -13.98 2.10
C GLU A 411 5.31 -12.70 2.96
N LYS A 412 4.21 -12.30 3.59
CA LYS A 412 4.15 -11.19 4.54
C LYS A 412 4.00 -11.74 5.96
N LEU A 413 4.76 -11.20 6.91
CA LEU A 413 4.68 -11.63 8.31
C LEU A 413 3.46 -10.99 8.95
N VAL A 414 2.65 -11.82 9.63
CA VAL A 414 1.39 -11.41 10.24
C VAL A 414 1.31 -11.93 11.66
N TYR A 415 0.85 -11.09 12.58
CA TYR A 415 0.51 -11.48 13.94
C TYR A 415 -0.99 -11.35 14.14
N LYS A 416 -1.58 -12.35 14.81
CA LYS A 416 -2.95 -12.26 15.29
C LYS A 416 -2.96 -11.43 16.57
N ILE A 417 -3.95 -10.57 16.71
CA ILE A 417 -4.14 -9.73 17.89
C ILE A 417 -5.35 -10.24 18.65
N GLU A 418 -5.11 -10.78 19.83
CA GLU A 418 -6.16 -11.15 20.77
C GLU A 418 -6.54 -9.91 21.56
N THR A 419 -7.73 -9.37 21.29
CA THR A 419 -8.31 -8.32 22.14
C THR A 419 -9.06 -9.00 23.27
N GLU A 420 -8.60 -8.83 24.51
CA GLU A 420 -9.35 -9.29 25.68
C GLU A 420 -10.80 -8.74 25.59
N ARG A 421 -11.82 -9.61 25.73
CA ARG A 421 -13.21 -9.17 25.86
C ARG A 421 -13.34 -8.44 27.20
N ARG A 422 -12.99 -7.16 27.24
CA ARG A 422 -13.43 -6.30 28.35
C ARG A 422 -14.95 -6.27 28.27
N GLY A 423 -15.60 -6.69 29.35
CA GLY A 423 -17.03 -6.99 29.42
C GLY A 423 -17.87 -5.89 28.78
N SER A 424 -18.94 -6.32 28.08
CA SER A 424 -20.02 -5.51 27.48
C SER A 424 -19.78 -4.00 27.56
N PHE A 425 -19.39 -3.39 26.43
CA PHE A 425 -19.70 -1.98 26.22
C PHE A 425 -21.19 -1.83 26.51
N GLY A 426 -21.51 -1.28 27.68
CA GLY A 426 -22.89 -1.15 28.12
C GLY A 426 -23.68 -0.45 27.02
N ASP A 427 -24.93 -0.86 26.85
CA ASP A 427 -25.92 -0.22 25.98
C ASP A 427 -26.27 1.19 26.50
N GLY A 428 -25.25 2.04 26.65
CA GLY A 428 -25.37 3.46 26.86
C GLY A 428 -25.62 4.09 25.52
N HIS A 429 -26.89 4.42 25.27
CA HIS A 429 -27.31 5.34 24.22
C HIS A 429 -26.30 6.49 24.06
N ILE A 430 -25.68 6.58 22.90
CA ILE A 430 -25.06 7.82 22.40
C ILE A 430 -25.98 8.25 21.27
N ALA A 431 -26.73 9.31 21.56
CA ALA A 431 -27.63 10.01 20.64
C ALA A 431 -26.84 10.77 19.55
#